data_AF-A0A6L7F3Z7-F1
#
_entry.id   AF-A0A6L7F3Z7-F1
#
_cell.length_a   1.000
_cell.length_b   1.000
_cell.length_c   1.000
_cell.angle_alpha   90.00
_cell.angle_beta   90.00
_cell.angle_gamma   90.00
#
_symmetry.space_group_name_H-M   'P 1'
#
loop_
_entity.id
_entity.type
_entity.pdbx_description
1 polymer ?
#
loop_
_entity_poly.entity_id
_entity_poly.type
_entity_poly.pdbx_seq_one_letter_code
_entity_poly.pdbx_strand_id
1 'polypeptide(L)'
;MRIAVDAPSLGSTAVVFERANQSAATFHRGLARRLARGDGMAGDSSIAADFAEAYDDAAQLALDAVADLVDAFATCARLTRVTAGNHARAEARSVLSGRTVYEGHTPLQGFVSVLPTTVPSALGGDWTALPGWVGWVLDQVEGFVWPDADVDRLRDVAAGWRAASAQCVGLVSSCESAADSLSLTLSPEIPVALDVTGRLARRCQLLSDQCASIARSCEGYADQVEAARAEILDLVHDLLRDAVIIQGIGLVLGAVTGGMTAAGAAALNATKIAAATPRILRIVSTLRSLATVCAAPVRAAATALRDVRRDLAVFRRARLTLASTYDAERVARVARLQTIVRHPRLTDPAAFRGLSREQVREIVPNWPVSPARRGEGVVYRDPANRDRVIRVMDGYSPEERADPLTHGPYVVISQFGDVVKLPLEGNPVL
;
A
#
# COMPACT_ATOMS: atom_id res chain seq x y z
N MET A 1 32.04 9.68 -6.15
CA MET A 1 30.89 8.86 -5.69
C MET A 1 30.97 7.52 -6.38
N ARG A 2 31.06 6.41 -5.63
CA ARG A 2 31.17 5.06 -6.18
C ARG A 2 29.76 4.47 -6.27
N ILE A 3 29.34 4.07 -7.46
CA ILE A 3 28.06 3.39 -7.70
C ILE A 3 28.39 1.90 -7.86
N ALA A 4 27.76 1.04 -7.06
CA ALA A 4 27.86 -0.41 -7.18
C ALA A 4 26.46 -0.98 -6.97
N VAL A 5 25.83 -1.42 -8.06
CA VAL A 5 24.44 -1.88 -8.04
C VAL A 5 24.43 -3.39 -8.20
N ASP A 6 23.88 -4.09 -7.21
CA ASP A 6 23.55 -5.49 -7.32
C ASP A 6 22.11 -5.62 -7.85
N ALA A 7 21.96 -5.68 -9.17
CA ALA A 7 20.64 -5.76 -9.83
C ALA A 7 19.73 -6.90 -9.29
N PRO A 8 20.25 -8.09 -8.91
CA PRO A 8 19.49 -9.10 -8.15
C PRO A 8 18.80 -8.59 -6.88
N SER A 9 19.45 -7.71 -6.11
CA SER A 9 18.91 -7.18 -4.84
C SER A 9 17.74 -6.20 -5.03
N LEU A 10 17.74 -5.40 -6.10
CA LEU A 10 16.59 -4.56 -6.45
C LEU A 10 15.43 -5.40 -6.99
N GLY A 11 15.73 -6.44 -7.76
CA GLY A 11 14.73 -7.41 -8.22
C GLY A 11 14.05 -8.15 -7.07
N SER A 12 14.83 -8.66 -6.10
CA SER A 12 14.27 -9.33 -4.91
C SER A 12 13.45 -8.38 -4.05
N THR A 13 13.91 -7.14 -3.85
CA THR A 13 13.16 -6.10 -3.12
C THR A 13 11.78 -5.84 -3.75
N ALA A 14 11.71 -5.73 -5.08
CA ALA A 14 10.44 -5.52 -5.77
C ALA A 14 9.46 -6.68 -5.56
N VAL A 15 9.96 -7.93 -5.52
CA VAL A 15 9.16 -9.12 -5.21
C VAL A 15 8.68 -9.12 -3.76
N VAL A 16 9.50 -8.69 -2.81
CA VAL A 16 9.08 -8.56 -1.40
C VAL A 16 7.91 -7.57 -1.28
N PHE A 17 8.02 -6.40 -1.91
CA PHE A 17 6.92 -5.41 -1.90
C PHE A 17 5.67 -5.91 -2.65
N GLU A 18 5.82 -6.65 -3.74
CA GLU A 18 4.69 -7.29 -4.43
C GLU A 18 3.97 -8.29 -3.51
N ARG A 19 4.70 -9.16 -2.83
CA ARG A 19 4.12 -10.12 -1.88
C ARG A 19 3.46 -9.42 -0.70
N ALA A 20 4.03 -8.30 -0.24
CA ALA A 20 3.43 -7.48 0.80
C ALA A 20 2.12 -6.83 0.31
N ASN A 21 2.04 -6.37 -0.94
CA ASN A 21 0.78 -5.90 -1.56
C ASN A 21 -0.29 -7.00 -1.56
N GLN A 22 0.06 -8.22 -1.99
CA GLN A 22 -0.88 -9.35 -2.04
C GLN A 22 -1.32 -9.78 -0.63
N SER A 23 -0.39 -9.78 0.34
CA SER A 23 -0.67 -10.05 1.75
C SER A 23 -1.60 -8.97 2.34
N ALA A 24 -1.34 -7.69 2.08
CA ALA A 24 -2.19 -6.59 2.53
C ALA A 24 -3.61 -6.67 1.92
N ALA A 25 -3.74 -7.09 0.65
CA ALA A 25 -5.05 -7.26 0.02
C ALA A 25 -5.83 -8.44 0.63
N THR A 26 -5.15 -9.53 0.97
CA THR A 26 -5.74 -10.66 1.69
C THR A 26 -6.16 -10.26 3.10
N PHE A 27 -5.30 -9.49 3.78
CA PHE A 27 -5.60 -8.90 5.08
C PHE A 27 -6.85 -8.01 5.01
N HIS A 28 -6.93 -7.07 4.06
CA HIS A 28 -8.10 -6.20 3.88
C HIS A 28 -9.40 -7.00 3.75
N ARG A 29 -9.44 -8.01 2.87
CA ARG A 29 -10.63 -8.88 2.71
C ARG A 29 -10.93 -9.70 3.96
N GLY A 30 -9.91 -10.15 4.68
CA GLY A 30 -10.06 -10.85 5.96
C GLY A 30 -10.65 -9.95 7.04
N LEU A 31 -10.15 -8.72 7.16
CA LEU A 31 -10.63 -7.72 8.10
C LEU A 31 -12.08 -7.34 7.80
N ALA A 32 -12.40 -6.94 6.56
CA ALA A 32 -13.76 -6.59 6.15
C ALA A 32 -14.78 -7.67 6.52
N ARG A 33 -14.49 -8.96 6.25
CA ARG A 33 -15.37 -10.08 6.61
C ARG A 33 -15.55 -10.26 8.11
N ARG A 34 -14.53 -9.96 8.93
CA ARG A 34 -14.62 -10.06 10.39
C ARG A 34 -15.41 -8.88 10.94
N LEU A 35 -15.16 -7.66 10.46
CA LEU A 35 -15.88 -6.46 10.90
C LEU A 35 -17.36 -6.52 10.52
N ALA A 36 -17.71 -7.13 9.38
CA ALA A 36 -19.10 -7.35 9.00
C ALA A 36 -19.90 -8.21 10.00
N ARG A 37 -19.23 -9.00 10.84
CA ARG A 37 -19.88 -9.78 11.92
C ARG A 37 -20.16 -8.94 13.16
N GLY A 38 -19.64 -7.72 13.25
CA GLY A 38 -19.87 -6.78 14.35
C GLY A 38 -21.12 -5.92 14.18
N ASP A 39 -21.93 -6.16 13.15
CA ASP A 39 -23.19 -5.46 12.93
C ASP A 39 -24.07 -5.53 14.19
N GLY A 40 -24.53 -4.38 14.69
CA GLY A 40 -25.35 -4.28 15.90
C GLY A 40 -24.73 -4.90 17.16
N MET A 41 -23.40 -4.99 17.27
CA MET A 41 -22.77 -5.61 18.45
C MET A 41 -22.84 -4.75 19.71
N ALA A 42 -22.95 -3.43 19.57
CA ALA A 42 -22.92 -2.49 20.69
C ALA A 42 -24.26 -2.38 21.42
N GLY A 43 -25.37 -2.81 20.81
CA GLY A 43 -26.72 -2.59 21.30
C GLY A 43 -27.40 -1.37 20.67
N ASP A 44 -28.69 -1.22 20.90
CA ASP A 44 -29.58 -0.16 20.42
C ASP A 44 -29.92 0.86 21.53
N SER A 45 -29.38 0.65 22.73
CA SER A 45 -29.55 1.57 23.86
C SER A 45 -28.87 2.92 23.64
N SER A 46 -29.43 3.99 24.23
CA SER A 46 -28.77 5.32 24.32
C SER A 46 -27.41 5.30 25.04
N ILE A 47 -27.06 4.17 25.67
CA ILE A 47 -25.78 3.91 26.32
C ILE A 47 -24.71 3.55 25.27
N ALA A 48 -25.11 2.87 24.20
CA ALA A 48 -24.22 2.32 23.17
C ALA A 48 -23.79 3.35 22.12
N ALA A 49 -24.58 4.40 21.90
CA ALA A 49 -24.39 5.37 20.81
C ALA A 49 -22.97 5.96 20.74
N ASP A 50 -22.46 6.46 21.86
CA ASP A 50 -21.12 7.06 21.95
C ASP A 50 -19.99 6.11 21.58
N PHE A 51 -20.12 4.84 22.00
CA PHE A 51 -19.14 3.79 21.72
C PHE A 51 -19.25 3.33 20.26
N ALA A 52 -20.48 3.08 19.80
CA ALA A 52 -20.75 2.65 18.43
C ALA A 52 -20.26 3.67 17.40
N GLU A 53 -20.55 4.97 17.59
CA GLU A 53 -20.07 6.02 16.69
C GLU A 53 -18.54 6.06 16.62
N ALA A 54 -17.87 6.00 17.79
CA ALA A 54 -16.41 5.97 17.84
C ALA A 54 -15.84 4.73 17.16
N TYR A 55 -16.46 3.57 17.38
CA TYR A 55 -16.06 2.30 16.80
C TYR A 55 -16.22 2.30 15.28
N ASP A 56 -17.37 2.73 14.76
CA ASP A 56 -17.67 2.73 13.33
C ASP A 56 -16.68 3.59 12.54
N ASP A 57 -16.39 4.80 13.04
CA ASP A 57 -15.39 5.70 12.46
C ASP A 57 -13.99 5.08 12.48
N ALA A 58 -13.55 4.54 13.64
CA ALA A 58 -12.25 3.90 13.76
C ALA A 58 -12.13 2.64 12.87
N ALA A 59 -13.18 1.83 12.80
CA ALA A 59 -13.22 0.59 12.03
C ALA A 59 -13.13 0.88 10.53
N GLN A 60 -13.89 1.86 10.04
CA GLN A 60 -13.82 2.28 8.64
C GLN A 60 -12.44 2.87 8.31
N LEU A 61 -11.90 3.74 9.18
CA LEU A 61 -10.57 4.33 8.99
C LEU A 61 -9.45 3.29 8.97
N ALA A 62 -9.54 2.26 9.82
CA ALA A 62 -8.58 1.17 9.83
C ALA A 62 -8.66 0.34 8.54
N LEU A 63 -9.87 -0.01 8.10
CA LEU A 63 -10.06 -0.77 6.86
C LEU A 63 -9.51 0.00 5.64
N ASP A 64 -9.83 1.29 5.56
CA ASP A 64 -9.31 2.17 4.52
C ASP A 64 -7.78 2.33 4.60
N ALA A 65 -7.20 2.39 5.81
CA ALA A 65 -5.75 2.44 5.99
C ALA A 65 -5.06 1.17 5.47
N VAL A 66 -5.67 -0.01 5.62
CA VAL A 66 -5.18 -1.23 5.00
C VAL A 66 -5.23 -1.15 3.48
N ALA A 67 -6.30 -0.57 2.90
CA ALA A 67 -6.36 -0.32 1.46
C ALA A 67 -5.26 0.64 0.99
N ASP A 68 -4.98 1.69 1.75
CA ASP A 68 -3.88 2.63 1.47
C ASP A 68 -2.51 1.91 1.54
N LEU A 69 -2.33 0.91 2.41
CA LEU A 69 -1.13 0.05 2.45
C LEU A 69 -1.01 -0.85 1.21
N VAL A 70 -2.12 -1.41 0.71
CA VAL A 70 -2.15 -2.19 -0.55
C VAL A 70 -1.55 -1.35 -1.68
N ASP A 71 -2.01 -0.11 -1.83
CA ASP A 71 -1.51 0.82 -2.83
C ASP A 71 -0.05 1.21 -2.60
N ALA A 72 0.34 1.46 -1.34
CA ALA A 72 1.70 1.83 -0.97
C ALA A 72 2.71 0.75 -1.35
N PHE A 73 2.45 -0.50 -1.00
CA PHE A 73 3.31 -1.62 -1.36
C PHE A 73 3.43 -1.82 -2.88
N ALA A 74 2.31 -1.69 -3.62
CA ALA A 74 2.34 -1.77 -5.07
C ALA A 74 3.17 -0.63 -5.68
N THR A 75 3.07 0.59 -5.14
CA THR A 75 3.88 1.73 -5.57
C THR A 75 5.36 1.53 -5.28
N CYS A 76 5.73 1.07 -4.08
CA CYS A 76 7.12 0.75 -3.75
C CYS A 76 7.70 -0.30 -4.70
N ALA A 77 6.97 -1.40 -4.96
CA ALA A 77 7.40 -2.42 -5.92
C ALA A 77 7.61 -1.85 -7.33
N ARG A 78 6.69 -0.99 -7.81
CA ARG A 78 6.80 -0.34 -9.12
C ARG A 78 8.01 0.60 -9.20
N LEU A 79 8.23 1.43 -8.18
CA LEU A 79 9.38 2.35 -8.11
C LEU A 79 10.69 1.57 -8.13
N THR A 80 10.83 0.56 -7.26
CA THR A 80 12.03 -0.28 -7.21
C THR A 80 12.30 -0.97 -8.54
N ARG A 81 11.25 -1.47 -9.22
CA ARG A 81 11.40 -2.07 -10.55
C ARG A 81 11.84 -1.06 -11.61
N VAL A 82 11.31 0.16 -11.58
CA VAL A 82 11.73 1.22 -12.50
C VAL A 82 13.19 1.61 -12.24
N THR A 83 13.60 1.72 -10.98
CA THR A 83 15.00 1.94 -10.60
C THR A 83 15.91 0.83 -11.11
N ALA A 84 15.55 -0.45 -10.91
CA ALA A 84 16.29 -1.58 -11.44
C ALA A 84 16.44 -1.52 -12.96
N GLY A 85 15.34 -1.22 -13.68
CA GLY A 85 15.36 -1.09 -15.13
C GLY A 85 16.17 0.12 -15.63
N ASN A 86 16.21 1.21 -14.88
CA ASN A 86 17.06 2.35 -15.20
C ASN A 86 18.55 1.99 -15.07
N HIS A 87 18.93 1.26 -14.01
CA HIS A 87 20.29 0.75 -13.84
C HIS A 87 20.69 -0.27 -14.92
N ALA A 88 19.81 -1.23 -15.23
CA ALA A 88 20.06 -2.21 -16.29
C ALA A 88 20.29 -1.54 -17.65
N ARG A 89 19.49 -0.51 -17.97
CA ARG A 89 19.68 0.30 -19.20
C ARG A 89 20.97 1.11 -19.18
N ALA A 90 21.40 1.61 -18.04
CA ALA A 90 22.68 2.32 -17.92
C ALA A 90 23.86 1.37 -18.10
N GLU A 91 23.81 0.17 -17.51
CA GLU A 91 24.83 -0.86 -17.63
C GLU A 91 24.98 -1.37 -19.06
N ALA A 92 23.88 -1.75 -19.72
CA ALA A 92 23.88 -2.18 -21.11
C ALA A 92 24.53 -1.14 -22.05
N ARG A 93 24.33 0.15 -21.75
CA ARG A 93 24.93 1.27 -22.49
C ARG A 93 26.35 1.63 -22.06
N SER A 94 26.87 1.06 -20.99
CA SER A 94 28.27 1.21 -20.57
C SER A 94 29.17 0.13 -21.17
N VAL A 95 28.60 -1.02 -21.58
CA VAL A 95 29.32 -2.11 -22.25
C VAL A 95 29.72 -1.72 -23.67
N LEU A 96 31.02 -1.54 -23.94
CA LEU A 96 31.60 -1.12 -25.22
C LEU A 96 31.13 -1.93 -26.44
N SER A 97 30.90 -3.23 -26.30
CA SER A 97 30.45 -4.11 -27.39
C SER A 97 28.99 -3.92 -27.79
N GLY A 98 28.20 -3.17 -27.01
CA GLY A 98 26.77 -2.96 -27.24
C GLY A 98 25.91 -4.18 -26.92
N ARG A 99 26.51 -5.28 -26.44
CA ARG A 99 25.75 -6.42 -25.94
C ARG A 99 25.21 -6.13 -24.55
N THR A 100 23.91 -6.30 -24.37
CA THR A 100 23.29 -6.40 -23.05
C THR A 100 23.86 -7.62 -22.33
N VAL A 101 24.62 -7.40 -21.25
CA VAL A 101 25.26 -8.49 -20.49
C VAL A 101 24.30 -9.08 -19.45
N TYR A 102 23.32 -8.30 -18.99
CA TYR A 102 22.31 -8.73 -18.02
C TYR A 102 21.10 -7.79 -18.06
N GLU A 103 19.90 -8.33 -18.30
CA GLU A 103 18.66 -7.56 -18.16
C GLU A 103 18.09 -7.66 -16.74
N GLY A 104 18.31 -8.76 -16.03
CA GLY A 104 18.19 -8.82 -14.57
C GLY A 104 16.84 -8.55 -13.94
N HIS A 105 15.74 -8.71 -14.68
CA HIS A 105 14.42 -8.51 -14.10
C HIS A 105 13.85 -9.85 -13.64
N THR A 106 13.65 -10.00 -12.33
CA THR A 106 12.75 -11.03 -11.80
C THR A 106 11.33 -10.66 -12.20
N PRO A 107 10.59 -11.52 -12.92
CA PRO A 107 9.22 -11.21 -13.32
C PRO A 107 8.32 -11.11 -12.10
N LEU A 108 7.53 -10.04 -12.04
CA LEU A 108 6.47 -9.86 -11.06
C LEU A 108 5.22 -10.63 -11.52
N GLN A 109 4.48 -11.20 -10.59
CA GLN A 109 3.23 -11.93 -10.84
C GLN A 109 2.02 -11.01 -11.11
N GLY A 110 2.09 -9.76 -10.66
CA GLY A 110 1.03 -8.76 -10.77
C GLY A 110 0.63 -8.18 -9.43
N PHE A 111 0.15 -6.93 -9.49
CA PHE A 111 -0.34 -6.20 -8.32
C PHE A 111 -1.83 -6.43 -8.13
N VAL A 112 -2.26 -6.44 -6.88
CA VAL A 112 -3.67 -6.54 -6.50
C VAL A 112 -4.14 -5.18 -5.98
N SER A 113 -5.39 -4.84 -6.30
CA SER A 113 -6.12 -3.72 -5.72
C SER A 113 -7.34 -4.25 -4.95
N VAL A 114 -7.81 -3.46 -3.99
CA VAL A 114 -9.02 -3.75 -3.22
C VAL A 114 -10.09 -2.73 -3.56
N LEU A 115 -11.35 -3.17 -3.51
CA LEU A 115 -12.50 -2.29 -3.72
C LEU A 115 -12.84 -1.57 -2.42
N PRO A 116 -13.32 -0.31 -2.50
CA PRO A 116 -13.92 0.37 -1.36
C PRO A 116 -14.98 -0.52 -0.71
N THR A 117 -14.92 -0.65 0.61
CA THR A 117 -15.81 -1.51 1.39
C THR A 117 -16.29 -0.72 2.60
N THR A 118 -17.59 -0.77 2.87
CA THR A 118 -18.20 -0.11 4.02
C THR A 118 -18.32 -1.11 5.17
N VAL A 119 -17.94 -0.67 6.37
CA VAL A 119 -18.15 -1.44 7.60
C VAL A 119 -19.59 -1.23 8.09
N PRO A 120 -20.35 -2.30 8.40
CA PRO A 120 -21.67 -2.18 9.03
C PRO A 120 -21.58 -1.48 10.39
N SER A 121 -22.67 -0.84 10.82
CA SER A 121 -22.68 -0.12 12.09
C SER A 121 -22.66 -1.10 13.26
N ALA A 122 -21.85 -0.80 14.27
CA ALA A 122 -21.90 -1.49 15.55
C ALA A 122 -23.17 -1.14 16.34
N LEU A 123 -23.86 -0.04 16.00
CA LEU A 123 -25.13 0.33 16.62
C LEU A 123 -26.26 -0.56 16.09
N GLY A 124 -27.11 -1.02 17.01
CA GLY A 124 -28.21 -1.92 16.73
C GLY A 124 -28.22 -3.06 17.74
N GLY A 125 -29.36 -3.69 17.93
CA GLY A 125 -29.55 -4.69 18.98
C GLY A 125 -30.60 -5.72 18.57
N ASP A 126 -30.40 -6.95 19.03
CA ASP A 126 -31.40 -8.00 18.88
C ASP A 126 -32.29 -8.06 20.13
N TRP A 127 -33.47 -7.46 20.01
CA TRP A 127 -34.48 -7.41 21.06
C TRP A 127 -35.14 -8.78 21.32
N THR A 128 -34.91 -9.79 20.48
CA THR A 128 -35.55 -11.11 20.63
C THR A 128 -34.95 -11.96 21.75
N ALA A 129 -33.75 -11.63 22.21
CA ALA A 129 -33.03 -12.35 23.26
C ALA A 129 -33.23 -11.78 24.68
N LEU A 130 -34.10 -10.76 24.84
CA LEU A 130 -34.32 -10.17 26.16
C LEU A 130 -34.99 -11.16 27.12
N PRO A 131 -34.57 -11.21 28.40
CA PRO A 131 -35.32 -11.90 29.42
C PRO A 131 -36.76 -11.37 29.49
N GLY A 132 -37.75 -12.26 29.51
CA GLY A 132 -39.17 -11.86 29.45
C GLY A 132 -39.64 -10.92 30.55
N TRP A 133 -38.92 -10.82 31.67
CA TRP A 133 -39.20 -9.86 32.74
C TRP A 133 -38.70 -8.44 32.46
N VAL A 134 -37.74 -8.25 31.54
CA VAL A 134 -37.16 -6.93 31.22
C VAL A 134 -38.21 -6.00 30.64
N GLY A 135 -39.12 -6.50 29.80
CA GLY A 135 -40.24 -5.72 29.27
C GLY A 135 -41.11 -5.12 30.37
N TRP A 136 -41.40 -5.90 31.42
CA TRP A 136 -42.15 -5.42 32.57
C TRP A 136 -41.38 -4.36 33.37
N VAL A 137 -40.06 -4.46 33.52
CA VAL A 137 -39.26 -3.43 34.23
C VAL A 137 -39.17 -2.14 33.42
N LEU A 138 -39.06 -2.23 32.08
CA LEU A 138 -39.11 -1.09 31.17
C LEU A 138 -40.45 -0.33 31.31
N ASP A 139 -41.57 -1.04 31.51
CA ASP A 139 -42.88 -0.42 31.72
C ASP A 139 -43.01 0.33 33.06
N GLN A 140 -42.23 -0.05 34.08
CA GLN A 140 -42.35 0.49 35.45
C GLN A 140 -41.29 1.55 35.80
N VAL A 141 -40.17 1.59 35.06
CA VAL A 141 -39.04 2.47 35.38
C VAL A 141 -38.76 3.39 34.21
N GLU A 142 -39.32 4.61 34.28
CA GLU A 142 -39.04 5.65 33.30
C GLU A 142 -37.53 5.95 33.24
N GLY A 143 -36.97 5.95 32.03
CA GLY A 143 -35.54 6.19 31.79
C GLY A 143 -34.63 4.98 32.01
N PHE A 144 -35.17 3.82 32.39
CA PHE A 144 -34.42 2.58 32.37
C PHE A 144 -34.11 2.15 30.94
N VAL A 145 -32.89 1.67 30.73
CA VAL A 145 -32.47 1.06 29.48
C VAL A 145 -31.69 -0.20 29.82
N TRP A 146 -32.11 -1.33 29.27
CA TRP A 146 -31.39 -2.58 29.44
C TRP A 146 -30.08 -2.53 28.66
N PRO A 147 -28.93 -2.90 29.27
CA PRO A 147 -27.68 -3.06 28.54
C PRO A 147 -27.81 -4.22 27.53
N ASP A 148 -28.01 -3.92 26.26
CA ASP A 148 -28.43 -4.88 25.23
C ASP A 148 -27.32 -5.32 24.26
N ALA A 149 -26.07 -4.89 24.48
CA ALA A 149 -24.92 -5.27 23.66
C ALA A 149 -24.70 -6.78 23.53
N ASP A 150 -24.31 -7.26 22.36
CA ASP A 150 -23.92 -8.66 22.14
C ASP A 150 -22.45 -8.84 22.57
N VAL A 151 -22.26 -9.27 23.82
CA VAL A 151 -20.94 -9.37 24.47
C VAL A 151 -20.06 -10.46 23.87
N ASP A 152 -20.66 -11.54 23.38
CA ASP A 152 -19.93 -12.61 22.68
C ASP A 152 -19.46 -12.10 21.31
N ARG A 153 -20.33 -11.40 20.58
CA ARG A 153 -19.97 -10.76 19.31
C ARG A 153 -18.90 -9.69 19.49
N LEU A 154 -18.96 -8.87 20.55
CA LEU A 154 -17.92 -7.90 20.90
C LEU A 154 -16.56 -8.58 21.11
N ARG A 155 -16.52 -9.71 21.82
CA ARG A 155 -15.29 -10.47 22.07
C ARG A 155 -14.77 -11.17 20.81
N ASP A 156 -15.66 -11.71 19.98
CA ASP A 156 -15.30 -12.28 18.68
C ASP A 156 -14.68 -11.23 17.74
N VAL A 157 -15.28 -10.03 17.72
CA VAL A 157 -14.75 -8.89 16.97
C VAL A 157 -13.41 -8.42 17.54
N ALA A 158 -13.24 -8.39 18.86
CA ALA A 158 -11.97 -8.09 19.52
C ALA A 158 -10.86 -9.08 19.13
N ALA A 159 -11.17 -10.38 19.08
CA ALA A 159 -10.25 -11.40 18.55
C ALA A 159 -9.89 -11.12 17.08
N GLY A 160 -10.87 -10.69 16.28
CA GLY A 160 -10.65 -10.23 14.91
C GLY A 160 -9.67 -9.07 14.80
N TRP A 161 -9.77 -8.08 15.68
CA TRP A 161 -8.83 -6.95 15.77
C TRP A 161 -7.44 -7.36 16.22
N ARG A 162 -7.30 -8.31 17.13
CA ARG A 162 -5.98 -8.88 17.49
C ARG A 162 -5.33 -9.61 16.31
N ALA A 163 -6.11 -10.38 15.57
CA ALA A 163 -5.62 -11.01 14.34
C ALA A 163 -5.24 -9.96 13.27
N ALA A 164 -5.91 -8.81 13.23
CA ALA A 164 -5.53 -7.69 12.37
C ALA A 164 -4.19 -7.08 12.80
N SER A 165 -3.98 -6.86 14.10
CA SER A 165 -2.71 -6.41 14.66
C SER A 165 -1.56 -7.35 14.30
N ALA A 166 -1.73 -8.67 14.49
CA ALA A 166 -0.71 -9.65 14.11
C ALA A 166 -0.38 -9.65 12.61
N GLN A 167 -1.38 -9.46 11.74
CA GLN A 167 -1.14 -9.34 10.29
C GLN A 167 -0.34 -8.08 9.93
N CYS A 168 -0.57 -6.96 10.64
CA CYS A 168 0.22 -5.75 10.45
C CYS A 168 1.70 -5.97 10.79
N VAL A 169 2.00 -6.76 11.83
CA VAL A 169 3.39 -7.13 12.17
C VAL A 169 4.05 -7.91 11.02
N GLY A 170 3.32 -8.79 10.33
CA GLY A 170 3.84 -9.45 9.13
C GLY A 170 4.20 -8.48 7.98
N LEU A 171 3.47 -7.37 7.85
CA LEU A 171 3.78 -6.30 6.90
C LEU A 171 5.01 -5.50 7.33
N VAL A 172 5.23 -5.28 8.65
CA VAL A 172 6.47 -4.69 9.18
C VAL A 172 7.68 -5.54 8.79
N SER A 173 7.62 -6.86 9.02
CA SER A 173 8.71 -7.77 8.64
C SER A 173 8.99 -7.79 7.14
N SER A 174 7.97 -7.55 6.30
CA SER A 174 8.14 -7.40 4.86
C SER A 174 8.92 -6.12 4.51
N CYS A 175 8.65 -5.01 5.19
CA CYS A 175 9.43 -3.77 5.04
C CYS A 175 10.88 -3.95 5.52
N GLU A 176 11.11 -4.63 6.63
CA GLU A 176 12.46 -4.93 7.13
C GLU A 176 13.25 -5.76 6.12
N SER A 177 12.64 -6.84 5.60
CA SER A 177 13.25 -7.68 4.57
C SER A 177 13.58 -6.91 3.28
N ALA A 178 12.72 -5.95 2.90
CA ALA A 178 12.96 -5.07 1.76
C ALA A 178 14.09 -4.07 2.04
N ALA A 179 14.17 -3.52 3.25
CA ALA A 179 15.24 -2.62 3.67
C ALA A 179 16.60 -3.34 3.68
N ASP A 180 16.65 -4.56 4.21
CA ASP A 180 17.85 -5.40 4.20
C ASP A 180 18.33 -5.64 2.76
N SER A 181 17.41 -5.98 1.86
CA SER A 181 17.72 -6.18 0.44
C SER A 181 18.21 -4.90 -0.25
N LEU A 182 17.58 -3.74 0.02
CA LEU A 182 18.01 -2.44 -0.50
C LEU A 182 19.40 -2.05 -0.01
N SER A 183 19.75 -2.38 1.23
CA SER A 183 21.04 -2.02 1.84
C SER A 183 22.25 -2.67 1.15
N LEU A 184 22.02 -3.73 0.35
CA LEU A 184 23.05 -4.40 -0.44
C LEU A 184 23.43 -3.62 -1.71
N THR A 185 22.65 -2.60 -2.10
CA THR A 185 22.92 -1.76 -3.27
C THR A 185 23.53 -0.42 -2.86
N LEU A 186 24.58 0.02 -3.57
CA LEU A 186 25.20 1.33 -3.42
C LEU A 186 24.82 2.25 -4.60
N SER A 187 23.80 3.08 -4.39
CA SER A 187 23.36 4.09 -5.35
C SER A 187 22.75 5.31 -4.64
N PRO A 188 22.78 6.53 -5.22
CA PRO A 188 22.34 7.77 -4.55
C PRO A 188 20.89 7.77 -4.08
N GLU A 189 20.02 6.97 -4.71
CA GLU A 189 18.60 6.85 -4.38
C GLU A 189 18.31 5.89 -3.21
N ILE A 190 19.25 5.01 -2.85
CA ILE A 190 19.05 3.98 -1.82
C ILE A 190 18.76 4.57 -0.43
N PRO A 191 19.46 5.63 0.04
CA PRO A 191 19.11 6.26 1.32
C PRO A 191 17.66 6.76 1.38
N VAL A 192 17.14 7.30 0.27
CA VAL A 192 15.74 7.73 0.17
C VAL A 192 14.79 6.52 0.18
N ALA A 193 15.13 5.45 -0.55
CA ALA A 193 14.36 4.22 -0.56
C ALA A 193 14.27 3.57 0.84
N LEU A 194 15.37 3.58 1.60
CA LEU A 194 15.42 3.08 2.98
C LEU A 194 14.57 3.93 3.93
N ASP A 195 14.62 5.27 3.83
CA ASP A 195 13.76 6.15 4.64
C ASP A 195 12.28 5.92 4.33
N VAL A 196 11.90 5.83 3.05
CA VAL A 196 10.53 5.54 2.62
C VAL A 196 10.06 4.18 3.15
N THR A 197 10.91 3.15 3.06
CA THR A 197 10.61 1.80 3.56
C THR A 197 10.45 1.79 5.08
N GLY A 198 11.34 2.47 5.80
CA GLY A 198 11.24 2.61 7.26
C GLY A 198 10.00 3.40 7.71
N ARG A 199 9.60 4.44 6.97
CA ARG A 199 8.33 5.15 7.20
C ARG A 199 7.15 4.22 7.02
N LEU A 200 7.12 3.44 5.94
CA LEU A 200 6.06 2.47 5.67
C LEU A 200 5.96 1.41 6.78
N ALA A 201 7.10 0.89 7.26
CA ALA A 201 7.16 -0.01 8.41
C ALA A 201 6.54 0.61 9.67
N ARG A 202 6.91 1.86 10.01
CA ARG A 202 6.33 2.57 11.16
C ARG A 202 4.82 2.78 11.03
N ARG A 203 4.29 2.97 9.82
CA ARG A 203 2.84 3.08 9.59
C ARG A 203 2.12 1.74 9.74
N CYS A 204 2.73 0.64 9.32
CA CYS A 204 2.22 -0.71 9.60
C CYS A 204 2.19 -0.97 11.12
N GLN A 205 3.25 -0.60 11.84
CA GLN A 205 3.29 -0.74 13.30
C GLN A 205 2.22 0.12 13.99
N LEU A 206 2.08 1.39 13.62
CA LEU A 206 1.07 2.27 14.21
C LEU A 206 -0.35 1.74 13.99
N LEU A 207 -0.64 1.21 12.79
CA LEU A 207 -1.91 0.53 12.50
C LEU A 207 -2.10 -0.70 13.39
N SER A 208 -1.05 -1.51 13.59
CA SER A 208 -1.08 -2.66 14.52
C SER A 208 -1.48 -2.24 15.93
N ASP A 209 -0.84 -1.19 16.46
CA ASP A 209 -1.08 -0.69 17.81
C ASP A 209 -2.52 -0.19 17.97
N GLN A 210 -3.06 0.48 16.93
CA GLN A 210 -4.45 0.94 16.92
C GLN A 210 -5.44 -0.23 16.85
N CYS A 211 -5.20 -1.25 16.03
CA CYS A 211 -6.01 -2.46 16.02
C CYS A 211 -6.03 -3.13 17.41
N ALA A 212 -4.88 -3.25 18.08
CA ALA A 212 -4.81 -3.81 19.42
C ALA A 212 -5.54 -2.93 20.47
N SER A 213 -5.51 -1.60 20.29
CA SER A 213 -6.26 -0.67 21.14
C SER A 213 -7.77 -0.84 20.99
N ILE A 214 -8.26 -0.89 19.76
CA ILE A 214 -9.68 -1.12 19.46
C ILE A 214 -10.15 -2.47 20.02
N ALA A 215 -9.33 -3.52 19.91
CA ALA A 215 -9.64 -4.83 20.50
C ALA A 215 -9.89 -4.74 22.00
N ARG A 216 -8.98 -4.09 22.75
CA ARG A 216 -9.12 -3.91 24.20
C ARG A 216 -10.36 -3.09 24.56
N SER A 217 -10.71 -2.09 23.75
CA SER A 217 -11.93 -1.31 23.95
C SER A 217 -13.20 -2.14 23.78
N CYS A 218 -13.24 -3.05 22.79
CA CYS A 218 -14.38 -3.95 22.59
C CYS A 218 -14.57 -4.88 23.79
N GLU A 219 -13.49 -5.47 24.31
CA GLU A 219 -13.54 -6.33 25.49
C GLU A 219 -13.91 -5.55 26.74
N GLY A 220 -13.27 -4.40 26.96
CA GLY A 220 -13.59 -3.54 28.09
C GLY A 220 -15.07 -3.16 28.09
N TYR A 221 -15.63 -2.83 26.93
CA TYR A 221 -17.05 -2.54 26.81
C TYR A 221 -17.92 -3.77 27.11
N ALA A 222 -17.57 -4.94 26.57
CA ALA A 222 -18.28 -6.19 26.86
C ALA A 222 -18.29 -6.51 28.37
N ASP A 223 -17.15 -6.37 29.04
CA ASP A 223 -17.01 -6.63 30.48
C ASP A 223 -17.87 -5.67 31.32
N GLN A 224 -17.94 -4.38 30.95
CA GLN A 224 -18.80 -3.41 31.64
C GLN A 224 -20.28 -3.71 31.44
N VAL A 225 -20.68 -4.14 30.24
CA VAL A 225 -22.07 -4.55 29.97
C VAL A 225 -22.45 -5.78 30.80
N GLU A 226 -21.60 -6.80 30.88
CA GLU A 226 -21.85 -7.98 31.71
C GLU A 226 -21.94 -7.64 33.21
N ALA A 227 -21.02 -6.81 33.70
CA ALA A 227 -21.05 -6.36 35.09
C ALA A 227 -22.35 -5.61 35.43
N ALA A 228 -22.78 -4.70 34.54
CA ALA A 228 -24.04 -3.97 34.71
C ALA A 228 -25.27 -4.90 34.66
N ARG A 229 -25.28 -5.89 33.75
CA ARG A 229 -26.34 -6.91 33.68
C ARG A 229 -26.42 -7.73 34.96
N ALA A 230 -25.29 -8.17 35.48
CA ALA A 230 -25.20 -8.93 36.73
C ALA A 230 -25.71 -8.10 37.92
N GLU A 231 -25.29 -6.84 38.03
CA GLU A 231 -25.73 -5.96 39.13
C GLU A 231 -27.24 -5.68 39.08
N ILE A 232 -27.82 -5.50 37.88
CA ILE A 232 -29.27 -5.36 37.71
C ILE A 232 -29.99 -6.66 38.09
N LEU A 233 -29.49 -7.82 37.65
CA LEU A 233 -30.07 -9.12 37.97
C LEU A 233 -30.02 -9.42 39.46
N ASP A 234 -28.91 -9.12 40.14
CA ASP A 234 -28.76 -9.30 41.58
C ASP A 234 -29.72 -8.40 42.35
N LEU A 235 -29.87 -7.13 41.93
CA LEU A 235 -30.84 -6.21 42.52
C LEU A 235 -32.27 -6.73 42.36
N VAL A 236 -32.64 -7.22 41.17
CA VAL A 236 -33.95 -7.82 40.92
C VAL A 236 -34.14 -9.09 41.78
N HIS A 237 -33.10 -9.92 41.90
CA HIS A 237 -33.14 -11.12 42.75
C HIS A 237 -33.36 -10.78 44.22
N ASP A 238 -32.68 -9.78 44.77
CA ASP A 238 -32.83 -9.35 46.16
C ASP A 238 -34.24 -8.81 46.45
N LEU A 239 -34.81 -8.01 45.54
CA LEU A 239 -36.18 -7.50 45.67
C LEU A 239 -37.22 -8.62 45.67
N LEU A 240 -36.99 -9.66 44.87
CA LEU A 240 -37.84 -10.84 44.79
C LEU A 240 -37.62 -11.79 45.97
N ARG A 241 -36.42 -11.91 46.53
CA ARG A 241 -36.16 -12.70 47.75
C ARG A 241 -36.94 -12.15 48.95
N ASP A 242 -37.02 -10.84 49.10
CA ASP A 242 -37.79 -10.18 50.17
C ASP A 242 -39.31 -10.23 49.94
N ALA A 243 -39.76 -10.65 48.76
CA ALA A 243 -41.17 -10.96 48.46
C ALA A 243 -41.33 -12.48 48.57
N VAL A 244 -41.91 -13.02 49.64
CA VAL A 244 -42.02 -14.48 49.89
C VAL A 244 -42.67 -15.25 48.72
N ILE A 245 -41.89 -15.59 47.69
CA ILE A 245 -42.20 -16.52 46.61
C ILE A 245 -40.98 -17.42 46.48
N ILE A 246 -40.88 -18.36 47.42
CA ILE A 246 -40.02 -19.52 47.29
C ILE A 246 -40.59 -20.34 46.13
N GLN A 247 -39.85 -20.47 45.02
CA GLN A 247 -39.62 -21.67 44.21
C GLN A 247 -38.45 -21.41 43.25
N GLY A 248 -37.73 -22.44 42.83
CA GLY A 248 -36.35 -22.41 42.34
C GLY A 248 -35.98 -21.36 41.28
N ILE A 249 -34.78 -20.77 41.47
CA ILE A 249 -34.20 -19.63 40.74
C ILE A 249 -34.12 -19.82 39.21
N GLY A 250 -34.09 -21.06 38.71
CA GLY A 250 -34.08 -21.34 37.26
C GLY A 250 -35.44 -21.46 36.60
N LEU A 251 -36.52 -21.70 37.36
CA LEU A 251 -37.87 -21.92 36.81
C LEU A 251 -38.79 -20.72 37.06
N VAL A 252 -38.50 -19.88 38.05
CA VAL A 252 -39.35 -18.73 38.41
C VAL A 252 -39.15 -17.50 37.53
N LEU A 253 -37.97 -17.29 36.92
CA LEU A 253 -37.82 -16.20 35.93
C LEU A 253 -38.64 -16.42 34.64
N GLY A 254 -39.09 -17.66 34.38
CA GLY A 254 -40.09 -17.97 33.36
C GLY A 254 -41.53 -18.10 33.88
N ALA A 255 -41.75 -18.19 35.20
CA ALA A 255 -43.07 -18.42 35.80
C ALA A 255 -43.82 -17.14 36.22
N VAL A 256 -43.18 -15.97 36.19
CA VAL A 256 -43.80 -14.70 36.62
C VAL A 256 -44.85 -14.16 35.63
N THR A 257 -45.05 -14.77 34.46
CA THR A 257 -45.99 -14.27 33.43
C THR A 257 -47.21 -15.15 33.12
N GLY A 258 -47.49 -16.21 33.90
CA GLY A 258 -48.42 -17.26 33.42
C GLY A 258 -49.47 -17.85 34.36
N GLY A 259 -49.57 -17.50 35.65
CA GLY A 259 -50.68 -18.01 36.46
C GLY A 259 -50.51 -17.95 37.96
N MET A 260 -51.08 -16.91 38.60
CA MET A 260 -51.85 -16.97 39.85
C MET A 260 -52.36 -15.54 40.15
N THR A 261 -53.68 -15.36 39.99
CA THR A 261 -54.54 -14.19 40.35
C THR A 261 -53.92 -12.78 40.42
N ALA A 262 -54.25 -11.97 39.41
CA ALA A 262 -53.52 -10.80 38.92
C ALA A 262 -53.64 -9.46 39.68
N ALA A 263 -54.36 -9.32 40.80
CA ALA A 263 -54.59 -7.99 41.38
C ALA A 263 -53.64 -7.59 42.53
N GLY A 264 -53.18 -8.54 43.36
CA GLY A 264 -52.37 -8.24 44.56
C GLY A 264 -50.85 -8.34 44.36
N ALA A 265 -50.39 -9.31 43.57
CA ALA A 265 -48.96 -9.52 43.32
C ALA A 265 -48.35 -8.44 42.40
N ALA A 266 -49.13 -7.89 41.47
CA ALA A 266 -48.68 -6.83 40.56
C ALA A 266 -48.37 -5.50 41.28
N ALA A 267 -49.20 -5.10 42.24
CA ALA A 267 -49.03 -3.85 42.99
C ALA A 267 -47.87 -3.91 44.01
N LEU A 268 -47.70 -5.06 44.69
CA LEU A 268 -46.58 -5.27 45.62
C LEU A 268 -45.23 -5.31 44.91
N ASN A 269 -45.16 -5.87 43.69
CA ASN A 269 -43.94 -5.90 42.91
C ASN A 269 -43.59 -4.52 42.31
N ALA A 270 -44.58 -3.70 41.91
CA ALA A 270 -44.35 -2.36 41.38
C ALA A 270 -43.73 -1.39 42.42
N THR A 271 -44.21 -1.41 43.68
CA THR A 271 -43.66 -0.54 44.74
C THR A 271 -42.22 -0.89 45.12
N LYS A 272 -41.87 -2.19 45.14
CA LYS A 272 -40.50 -2.65 45.38
C LYS A 272 -39.55 -2.24 44.27
N ILE A 273 -40.00 -2.32 43.02
CA ILE A 273 -39.22 -1.80 41.88
C ILE A 273 -39.07 -0.29 41.95
N ALA A 274 -40.14 0.45 42.26
CA ALA A 274 -40.05 1.90 42.43
C ALA A 274 -39.02 2.29 43.51
N ALA A 275 -38.91 1.51 44.60
CA ALA A 275 -37.89 1.72 45.63
C ALA A 275 -36.46 1.42 45.12
N ALA A 276 -36.32 0.53 44.14
CA ALA A 276 -35.04 0.14 43.55
C ALA A 276 -34.62 1.01 42.35
N THR A 277 -35.55 1.76 41.76
CA THR A 277 -35.34 2.68 40.64
C THR A 277 -34.08 3.54 40.77
N PRO A 278 -33.79 4.22 41.90
CA PRO A 278 -32.60 5.05 42.02
C PRO A 278 -31.29 4.26 41.90
N ARG A 279 -31.28 2.98 42.28
CA ARG A 279 -30.12 2.10 42.13
C ARG A 279 -29.98 1.62 40.69
N ILE A 280 -31.07 1.20 40.06
CA ILE A 280 -31.09 0.80 38.64
C ILE A 280 -30.59 1.95 37.74
N LEU A 281 -31.15 3.16 37.92
CA LEU A 281 -30.75 4.33 37.15
C LEU A 281 -29.28 4.70 37.40
N ARG A 282 -28.76 4.48 38.62
CA ARG A 282 -27.34 4.67 38.91
C ARG A 282 -26.48 3.70 38.11
N ILE A 283 -26.83 2.41 38.07
CA ILE A 283 -26.10 1.39 37.29
C ILE A 283 -26.07 1.80 35.82
N VAL A 284 -27.23 2.17 35.26
CA VAL A 284 -27.34 2.65 33.86
C VAL A 284 -26.47 3.89 33.61
N SER A 285 -26.48 4.86 34.54
CA SER A 285 -25.65 6.07 34.42
C SER A 285 -24.16 5.78 34.50
N THR A 286 -23.76 4.85 35.38
CA THR A 286 -22.38 4.38 35.51
C THR A 286 -21.95 3.67 34.22
N LEU A 287 -22.77 2.76 33.70
CA LEU A 287 -22.49 2.09 32.44
C LEU A 287 -22.33 3.08 31.28
N ARG A 288 -23.19 4.10 31.18
CA ARG A 288 -23.05 5.15 30.16
C ARG A 288 -21.71 5.87 30.28
N SER A 289 -21.31 6.24 31.50
CA SER A 289 -20.00 6.88 31.72
C SER A 289 -18.84 5.98 31.31
N LEU A 290 -18.95 4.68 31.59
CA LEU A 290 -17.93 3.69 31.26
C LEU A 290 -17.88 3.38 29.76
N ALA A 291 -19.02 3.38 29.07
CA ALA A 291 -19.09 3.29 27.61
C ALA A 291 -18.33 4.46 26.97
N THR A 292 -18.53 5.69 27.46
CA THR A 292 -17.78 6.87 27.01
C THR A 292 -16.27 6.73 27.30
N VAL A 293 -15.89 6.13 28.43
CA VAL A 293 -14.49 5.82 28.75
C VAL A 293 -13.89 4.78 27.79
N CYS A 294 -14.63 3.73 27.46
CA CYS A 294 -14.23 2.72 26.47
C CYS A 294 -14.12 3.30 25.05
N ALA A 295 -14.94 4.30 24.72
CA ALA A 295 -14.93 5.00 23.43
C ALA A 295 -13.72 5.93 23.26
N ALA A 296 -13.19 6.52 24.34
CA ALA A 296 -12.06 7.47 24.29
C ALA A 296 -10.81 6.92 23.56
N PRO A 297 -10.25 5.74 23.90
CA PRO A 297 -9.13 5.16 23.16
C PRO A 297 -9.47 4.80 21.70
N VAL A 298 -10.74 4.51 21.39
CA VAL A 298 -11.20 4.25 20.02
C VAL A 298 -11.19 5.54 19.18
N ARG A 299 -11.63 6.67 19.74
CA ARG A 299 -11.52 7.99 19.08
C ARG A 299 -10.06 8.43 18.88
N ALA A 300 -9.21 8.14 19.86
CA ALA A 300 -7.77 8.36 19.73
C ALA A 300 -7.18 7.51 18.59
N ALA A 301 -7.60 6.24 18.49
CA ALA A 301 -7.21 5.36 17.39
C ALA A 301 -7.69 5.90 16.04
N ALA A 302 -8.94 6.33 15.92
CA ALA A 302 -9.46 6.97 14.71
C ALA A 302 -8.60 8.19 14.29
N THR A 303 -8.22 9.04 15.23
CA THR A 303 -7.35 10.20 14.96
C THR A 303 -5.98 9.76 14.42
N ALA A 304 -5.33 8.80 15.08
CA ALA A 304 -4.05 8.27 14.62
C ALA A 304 -4.16 7.60 13.23
N LEU A 305 -5.28 6.92 12.96
CA LEU A 305 -5.54 6.28 11.66
C LEU A 305 -5.73 7.31 10.54
N ARG A 306 -6.39 8.45 10.81
CA ARG A 306 -6.46 9.57 9.84
C ARG A 306 -5.07 10.07 9.47
N ASP A 307 -4.17 10.19 10.46
CA ASP A 307 -2.80 10.61 10.21
C ASP A 307 -2.01 9.56 9.42
N VAL A 308 -2.18 8.27 9.72
CA VAL A 308 -1.61 7.17 8.90
C VAL A 308 -2.06 7.30 7.45
N ARG A 309 -3.35 7.50 7.20
CA ARG A 309 -3.90 7.62 5.85
C ARG A 309 -3.38 8.86 5.13
N ARG A 310 -3.28 10.00 5.83
CA ARG A 310 -2.71 11.23 5.27
C ARG A 310 -1.27 11.00 4.80
N ASP A 311 -0.48 10.32 5.61
CA ASP A 311 0.92 10.00 5.28
C ASP A 311 1.03 9.01 4.12
N LEU A 312 0.15 8.01 4.05
CA LEU A 312 0.13 7.04 2.95
C LEU A 312 -0.37 7.63 1.62
N ALA A 313 -1.08 8.75 1.65
CA ALA A 313 -1.61 9.39 0.44
C ALA A 313 -0.51 9.78 -0.58
N VAL A 314 0.73 9.97 -0.14
CA VAL A 314 1.87 10.26 -1.02
C VAL A 314 2.13 9.12 -2.02
N PHE A 315 1.90 7.87 -1.64
CA PHE A 315 2.16 6.71 -2.49
C PHE A 315 1.18 6.60 -3.67
N ARG A 316 -0.04 7.13 -3.53
CA ARG A 316 -1.00 7.23 -4.65
C ARG A 316 -0.62 8.29 -5.68
N ARG A 317 0.19 9.26 -5.28
CA ARG A 317 0.63 10.38 -6.13
C ARG A 317 2.05 10.21 -6.68
N ALA A 318 2.73 9.12 -6.32
CA ALA A 318 4.08 8.85 -6.77
C ALA A 318 4.13 8.70 -8.29
N ARG A 319 5.01 9.47 -8.95
CA ARG A 319 5.24 9.39 -10.40
C ARG A 319 6.37 8.42 -10.69
N LEU A 320 6.15 7.58 -11.71
CA LEU A 320 7.18 6.70 -12.24
C LEU A 320 7.94 7.42 -13.35
N THR A 321 9.21 7.71 -13.13
CA THR A 321 10.08 8.32 -14.14
C THR A 321 10.98 7.26 -14.75
N LEU A 322 10.68 6.90 -16.00
CA LEU A 322 11.62 6.16 -16.84
C LEU A 322 12.63 7.15 -17.39
N ALA A 323 13.93 6.87 -17.22
CA ALA A 323 14.96 7.73 -17.80
C ALA A 323 14.79 7.74 -19.32
N SER A 324 14.49 8.91 -19.90
CA SER A 324 14.51 9.12 -21.34
C SER A 324 15.97 9.16 -21.78
N THR A 325 16.32 8.32 -22.74
CA THR A 325 17.73 8.01 -23.03
C THR A 325 18.25 8.68 -24.27
N TYR A 326 17.46 9.51 -24.94
CA TYR A 326 17.80 10.04 -26.26
C TYR A 326 19.14 10.80 -26.26
N ASP A 327 19.30 11.76 -25.34
CA ASP A 327 20.52 12.57 -25.30
C ASP A 327 21.71 11.83 -24.67
N ALA A 328 21.48 11.02 -23.64
CA ALA A 328 22.52 10.22 -23.01
C ALA A 328 23.08 9.15 -23.98
N GLU A 329 22.23 8.57 -24.83
CA GLU A 329 22.62 7.60 -25.85
C GLU A 329 23.43 8.25 -26.97
N ARG A 330 23.07 9.46 -27.41
CA ARG A 330 23.90 10.22 -28.38
C ARG A 330 25.31 10.46 -27.84
N VAL A 331 25.43 10.94 -26.60
CA VAL A 331 26.73 11.27 -26.00
C VAL A 331 27.57 10.02 -25.74
N ALA A 332 26.98 8.97 -25.15
CA ALA A 332 27.68 7.71 -24.88
C ALA A 332 28.12 7.00 -26.17
N ARG A 333 27.32 7.08 -27.24
CA ARG A 333 27.65 6.53 -28.56
C ARG A 333 28.87 7.22 -29.17
N VAL A 334 28.92 8.55 -29.15
CA VAL A 334 30.06 9.32 -29.66
C VAL A 334 31.33 9.01 -28.86
N ALA A 335 31.28 9.03 -27.53
CA ALA A 335 32.43 8.74 -26.68
C ALA A 335 32.96 7.28 -26.85
N ARG A 336 32.04 6.32 -26.98
CA ARG A 336 32.39 4.93 -27.30
C ARG A 336 33.08 4.82 -28.65
N LEU A 337 32.51 5.45 -29.68
CA LEU A 337 33.09 5.45 -31.02
C LEU A 337 34.47 6.12 -31.02
N GLN A 338 34.68 7.24 -30.33
CA GLN A 338 36.01 7.85 -30.16
C GLN A 338 37.05 6.87 -29.62
N THR A 339 36.64 5.99 -28.69
CA THR A 339 37.54 5.00 -28.07
C THR A 339 37.86 3.87 -29.04
N ILE A 340 36.84 3.29 -29.69
CA ILE A 340 37.03 2.10 -30.53
C ILE A 340 37.42 2.43 -31.96
N VAL A 341 37.21 3.66 -32.45
CA VAL A 341 37.49 4.04 -33.84
C VAL A 341 38.96 3.83 -34.20
N ARG A 342 39.89 3.85 -33.24
CA ARG A 342 41.31 3.54 -33.48
C ARG A 342 41.61 2.05 -33.69
N HIS A 343 40.62 1.19 -33.44
CA HIS A 343 40.70 -0.26 -33.54
C HIS A 343 39.68 -0.73 -34.60
N PRO A 344 40.05 -0.80 -35.89
CA PRO A 344 39.09 -1.06 -36.97
C PRO A 344 38.36 -2.39 -36.83
N ARG A 345 38.98 -3.43 -36.24
CA ARG A 345 38.35 -4.73 -35.97
C ARG A 345 37.25 -4.68 -34.90
N LEU A 346 37.26 -3.66 -34.04
CA LEU A 346 36.26 -3.45 -33.00
C LEU A 346 35.22 -2.39 -33.40
N THR A 347 35.46 -1.67 -34.49
CA THR A 347 34.56 -0.62 -34.98
C THR A 347 33.55 -1.22 -35.95
N ASP A 348 32.30 -1.33 -35.51
CA ASP A 348 31.18 -1.61 -36.40
C ASP A 348 30.83 -0.34 -37.22
N PRO A 349 30.93 -0.37 -38.57
CA PRO A 349 30.51 0.76 -39.40
C PRO A 349 29.07 1.19 -39.13
N ALA A 350 28.15 0.26 -38.88
CA ALA A 350 26.73 0.56 -38.72
C ALA A 350 26.46 1.52 -37.54
N ALA A 351 27.35 1.57 -36.55
CA ALA A 351 27.26 2.49 -35.42
C ALA A 351 27.35 3.97 -35.80
N PHE A 352 27.79 4.31 -37.03
CA PHE A 352 27.81 5.68 -37.54
C PHE A 352 26.47 6.15 -38.14
N ARG A 353 25.50 5.24 -38.35
CA ARG A 353 24.18 5.60 -38.89
C ARG A 353 23.46 6.59 -37.98
N GLY A 354 22.93 7.67 -38.57
CA GLY A 354 22.15 8.68 -37.87
C GLY A 354 22.94 9.57 -36.91
N LEU A 355 24.27 9.62 -37.05
CA LEU A 355 25.07 10.66 -36.41
C LEU A 355 24.98 11.97 -37.18
N SER A 356 25.19 13.10 -36.49
CA SER A 356 25.42 14.38 -37.16
C SER A 356 26.84 14.42 -37.76
N ARG A 357 27.08 15.34 -38.71
CA ARG A 357 28.41 15.55 -39.31
C ARG A 357 29.44 15.98 -38.25
N GLU A 358 29.01 16.82 -37.31
CA GLU A 358 29.79 17.29 -36.17
C GLU A 358 30.17 16.12 -35.26
N GLN A 359 29.23 15.21 -34.99
CA GLN A 359 29.51 14.01 -34.19
C GLN A 359 30.52 13.08 -34.88
N VAL A 360 30.45 12.90 -36.20
CA VAL A 360 31.48 12.14 -36.92
C VAL A 360 32.85 12.81 -36.79
N ARG A 361 32.91 14.15 -36.88
CA ARG A 361 34.15 14.91 -36.65
C ARG A 361 34.68 14.75 -35.22
N GLU A 362 33.81 14.77 -34.22
CA GLU A 362 34.16 14.53 -32.82
C GLU A 362 34.72 13.12 -32.61
N ILE A 363 34.29 12.12 -33.38
CA ILE A 363 34.79 10.74 -33.28
C ILE A 363 36.25 10.64 -33.75
N VAL A 364 36.63 11.40 -34.78
CA VAL A 364 37.97 11.37 -35.39
C VAL A 364 38.69 12.73 -35.29
N PRO A 365 38.86 13.30 -34.08
CA PRO A 365 39.25 14.71 -33.93
C PRO A 365 40.67 15.00 -34.42
N ASN A 366 41.54 13.98 -34.42
CA ASN A 366 42.96 14.10 -34.77
C ASN A 366 43.32 13.39 -36.09
N TRP A 367 42.33 12.99 -36.89
CA TRP A 367 42.63 12.37 -38.18
C TRP A 367 42.90 13.44 -39.24
N PRO A 368 43.93 13.28 -40.09
CA PRO A 368 44.15 14.17 -41.23
C PRO A 368 42.89 14.31 -42.09
N VAL A 369 42.47 15.56 -42.31
CA VAL A 369 41.27 15.91 -43.07
C VAL A 369 41.64 16.57 -44.40
N SER A 370 40.90 16.23 -45.45
CA SER A 370 41.04 16.84 -46.78
C SER A 370 39.67 16.95 -47.47
N PRO A 371 39.47 17.88 -48.41
CA PRO A 371 38.25 17.93 -49.20
C PRO A 371 38.04 16.65 -50.00
N ALA A 372 36.77 16.25 -50.19
CA ALA A 372 36.43 15.16 -51.08
C ALA A 372 36.80 15.50 -52.53
N ARG A 373 37.35 14.52 -53.28
CA ARG A 373 37.69 14.70 -54.70
C ARG A 373 36.47 14.76 -55.63
N ARG A 374 35.31 14.30 -55.15
CA ARG A 374 34.04 14.25 -55.89
C ARG A 374 32.90 14.54 -54.93
N GLY A 375 32.05 15.49 -55.27
CA GLY A 375 30.96 15.99 -54.42
C GLY A 375 31.44 16.87 -53.27
N GLU A 376 30.48 17.46 -52.57
CA GLU A 376 30.73 18.27 -51.38
C GLU A 376 30.85 17.37 -50.14
N GLY A 377 31.99 17.49 -49.44
CA GLY A 377 32.28 16.67 -48.28
C GLY A 377 33.74 16.69 -47.87
N VAL A 378 34.04 15.99 -46.78
CA VAL A 378 35.37 15.89 -46.18
C VAL A 378 35.79 14.43 -46.02
N VAL A 379 37.10 14.21 -46.08
CA VAL A 379 37.72 12.90 -46.03
C VAL A 379 38.71 12.87 -44.88
N TYR A 380 38.41 12.04 -43.88
CA TYR A 380 39.29 11.73 -42.75
C TYR A 380 40.08 10.46 -43.04
N ARG A 381 41.41 10.53 -42.91
CA ARG A 381 42.31 9.38 -43.13
C ARG A 381 42.83 8.87 -41.80
N ASP A 382 42.77 7.55 -41.60
CA ASP A 382 43.29 6.94 -40.38
C ASP A 382 44.83 7.02 -40.39
N PRO A 383 45.46 7.70 -39.41
CA PRO A 383 46.92 7.85 -39.38
C PRO A 383 47.63 6.52 -39.08
N ALA A 384 46.95 5.57 -38.42
CA ALA A 384 47.50 4.27 -38.08
C ALA A 384 47.26 3.22 -39.18
N ASN A 385 46.25 3.42 -40.04
CA ASN A 385 45.86 2.46 -41.08
C ASN A 385 45.65 3.17 -42.43
N ARG A 386 46.67 3.19 -43.29
CA ARG A 386 46.66 4.00 -44.53
C ARG A 386 45.50 3.71 -45.50
N ASP A 387 44.96 2.49 -45.47
CA ASP A 387 43.85 2.07 -46.33
C ASP A 387 42.46 2.35 -45.75
N ARG A 388 42.40 2.90 -44.53
CA ARG A 388 41.15 3.22 -43.84
C ARG A 388 40.80 4.70 -43.94
N VAL A 389 39.58 4.95 -44.41
CA VAL A 389 39.10 6.30 -44.70
C VAL A 389 37.64 6.42 -44.28
N ILE A 390 37.31 7.51 -43.59
CA ILE A 390 35.94 7.90 -43.29
C ILE A 390 35.64 9.17 -44.08
N ARG A 391 34.64 9.14 -44.95
CA ARG A 391 34.20 10.31 -45.74
C ARG A 391 32.85 10.75 -45.25
N VAL A 392 32.70 12.03 -44.97
CA VAL A 392 31.42 12.66 -44.64
C VAL A 392 31.02 13.50 -45.83
N MET A 393 29.88 13.20 -46.43
CA MET A 393 29.39 13.81 -47.66
C MET A 393 28.09 14.54 -47.38
N ASP A 394 27.87 15.68 -48.03
CA ASP A 394 26.68 16.51 -47.84
C ASP A 394 25.45 15.95 -48.57
N GLY A 395 25.69 15.09 -49.56
CA GLY A 395 24.67 14.51 -50.44
C GLY A 395 24.89 14.96 -51.88
N TYR A 396 24.10 14.39 -52.77
CA TYR A 396 24.00 14.74 -54.18
C TYR A 396 22.53 15.01 -54.50
N SER A 397 22.26 15.78 -55.55
CA SER A 397 20.88 15.89 -56.01
C SER A 397 20.38 14.53 -56.54
N PRO A 398 19.07 14.25 -56.49
CA PRO A 398 18.50 13.05 -57.12
C PRO A 398 18.80 12.90 -58.61
N GLU A 399 19.13 14.00 -59.29
CA GLU A 399 19.50 14.04 -60.71
C GLU A 399 20.96 13.59 -60.94
N GLU A 400 21.86 13.83 -59.98
CA GLU A 400 23.28 13.49 -60.05
C GLU A 400 23.57 12.03 -59.67
N ARG A 401 22.74 11.44 -58.80
CA ARG A 401 22.92 10.07 -58.29
C ARG A 401 21.56 9.39 -58.14
N ALA A 402 21.42 8.18 -58.68
CA ALA A 402 20.19 7.39 -58.53
C ALA A 402 20.00 6.77 -57.13
N ASP A 403 21.06 6.68 -56.32
CA ASP A 403 21.05 6.02 -55.00
C ASP A 403 20.43 6.93 -53.92
N PRO A 404 19.22 6.63 -53.38
CA PRO A 404 18.52 7.50 -52.44
C PRO A 404 19.28 7.77 -51.14
N LEU A 405 20.14 6.83 -50.75
CA LEU A 405 21.02 6.97 -49.59
C LEU A 405 21.96 8.18 -49.71
N THR A 406 22.25 8.59 -50.94
CA THR A 406 23.17 9.70 -51.24
C THR A 406 22.46 11.04 -51.45
N HIS A 407 21.13 11.12 -51.32
CA HIS A 407 20.36 12.35 -51.55
C HIS A 407 20.35 13.34 -50.38
N GLY A 408 20.99 12.99 -49.27
CA GLY A 408 21.24 13.88 -48.13
C GLY A 408 22.55 13.49 -47.44
N PRO A 409 22.86 14.04 -46.25
CA PRO A 409 24.12 13.80 -45.57
C PRO A 409 24.37 12.31 -45.34
N TYR A 410 25.57 11.81 -45.67
CA TYR A 410 25.89 10.41 -45.48
C TYR A 410 27.38 10.21 -45.20
N VAL A 411 27.72 9.08 -44.58
CA VAL A 411 29.10 8.70 -44.30
C VAL A 411 29.49 7.48 -45.14
N VAL A 412 30.73 7.47 -45.61
CA VAL A 412 31.35 6.34 -46.29
C VAL A 412 32.53 5.87 -45.47
N ILE A 413 32.48 4.64 -44.98
CA ILE A 413 33.54 4.02 -44.20
C ILE A 413 34.19 2.97 -45.08
N SER A 414 35.45 3.22 -45.44
CA SER A 414 36.31 2.28 -46.16
C SER A 414 37.25 1.64 -45.16
N GLN A 415 37.14 0.32 -44.94
CA GLN A 415 38.04 -0.42 -44.06
C GLN A 415 38.19 -1.88 -44.54
N PHE A 416 39.41 -2.42 -44.51
CA PHE A 416 39.71 -3.79 -44.95
C PHE A 416 39.31 -4.13 -46.39
N GLY A 417 39.23 -3.14 -47.28
CA GLY A 417 38.77 -3.32 -48.67
C GLY A 417 37.25 -3.22 -48.84
N ASP A 418 36.49 -3.24 -47.75
CA ASP A 418 35.05 -3.04 -47.75
C ASP A 418 34.68 -1.57 -47.65
N VAL A 419 33.60 -1.19 -48.35
CA VAL A 419 33.06 0.17 -48.36
C VAL A 419 31.59 0.12 -47.93
N VAL A 420 31.30 0.72 -46.79
CA VAL A 420 29.93 0.83 -46.26
C VAL A 420 29.48 2.28 -46.34
N LYS A 421 28.30 2.52 -46.92
CA LYS A 421 27.64 3.83 -46.91
C LYS A 421 26.50 3.81 -45.90
N LEU A 422 26.37 4.87 -45.10
CA LEU A 422 25.32 4.96 -44.08
C LEU A 422 24.72 6.37 -44.08
N PRO A 423 23.40 6.50 -43.86
CA PRO A 423 22.77 7.80 -43.80
C PRO A 423 23.11 8.50 -42.47
N LEU A 424 23.35 9.81 -42.53
CA LEU A 424 23.59 10.67 -41.37
C LEU A 424 22.32 11.48 -41.04
N GLU A 425 22.33 12.17 -39.91
CA GLU A 425 21.25 13.08 -39.50
C GLU A 425 20.92 14.07 -40.62
N GLY A 426 19.63 14.21 -40.95
CA GLY A 426 19.15 15.04 -42.07
C GLY A 426 19.03 14.33 -43.42
N ASN A 427 19.41 13.06 -43.51
CA ASN A 427 19.22 12.26 -44.72
C ASN A 427 17.77 11.74 -44.84
N PRO A 428 17.12 11.82 -46.01
CA PRO A 428 15.72 11.41 -46.18
C PRO A 428 15.45 9.91 -45.97
N VAL A 429 16.48 9.05 -45.98
CA VAL A 429 16.30 7.60 -45.76
C VAL A 429 16.59 7.13 -44.33
N LEU A 430 16.83 8.07 -43.39
CA LEU A 430 17.21 7.74 -42.02
C LEU A 430 16.08 7.07 -41.24
#